data_AF-A0A2S2R0U0-F1
#
_entry.id   AF-A0A2S2R0U0-F1
#
_cell.length_a   1.000
_cell.length_b   1.000
_cell.length_c   1.000
_cell.angle_alpha   90.00
_cell.angle_beta   90.00
_cell.angle_gamma   90.00
#
_symmetry.space_group_name_H-M   'P 1'
#
loop_
_entity.id
_entity.type
_entity.pdbx_description
1 polymer ?
#
loop_
_entity_poly.entity_id
_entity_poly.type
_entity_poly.pdbx_seq_one_letter_code
_entity_poly.pdbx_strand_id
1 'polypeptide(L)'
;MNKDIEEVVNRCQICLKYRKTNTKEPLECSDVPEKPWQVVGTDLFYFQGKNYVMLVDYFSKFVEFVMIPKLTSLNTINAIKSNFSRHGIPEIIRSDGGTQFTSEEFQHFLKEWHIEHIVSSPTNAQSNGMVERHIQTVKKKC
;
A
#
# COMPACT_ATOMS: atom_id res chain seq x y z
N MET A 1 -4.06 47.43 -1.26
CA MET A 1 -5.01 46.86 -2.24
C MET A 1 -5.06 45.35 -2.22
N ASN A 2 -4.02 44.59 -2.58
CA ASN A 2 -4.09 43.11 -2.48
C ASN A 2 -4.17 42.58 -1.04
N LYS A 3 -3.45 43.19 -0.08
CA LYS A 3 -3.46 42.77 1.33
C LYS A 3 -4.82 42.94 2.02
N ASP A 4 -5.56 43.99 1.67
CA ASP A 4 -6.88 44.28 2.26
C ASP A 4 -7.92 43.26 1.80
N ILE A 5 -7.82 42.83 0.53
CA ILE A 5 -8.66 41.77 -0.04
C ILE A 5 -8.32 40.42 0.61
N GLU A 6 -7.04 40.10 0.80
CA GLU A 6 -6.61 38.88 1.49
C GLU A 6 -7.13 38.83 2.94
N GLU A 7 -7.09 39.93 3.68
CA GLU A 7 -7.64 39.98 5.03
C GLU A 7 -9.16 39.78 5.08
N VAL A 8 -9.91 40.35 4.14
CA VAL A 8 -11.36 40.18 4.05
C VAL A 8 -11.71 38.73 3.72
N VAL A 9 -10.98 38.10 2.78
CA VAL A 9 -11.19 36.69 2.43
C VAL A 9 -10.83 35.76 3.59
N ASN A 10 -9.77 36.06 4.36
CA ASN A 10 -9.36 35.27 5.52
C ASN A 10 -10.29 35.43 6.74
N ARG A 11 -11.07 36.52 6.83
CA ARG A 11 -12.06 36.72 7.92
C ARG A 11 -13.47 36.22 7.56
N CYS A 12 -13.75 35.96 6.28
CA CYS A 12 -15.07 35.50 5.85
C CYS A 12 -15.26 34.00 6.12
N GLN A 13 -16.15 33.67 7.06
CA GLN A 13 -16.47 32.27 7.42
C GLN A 13 -17.03 31.45 6.25
N ILE A 14 -17.76 32.09 5.33
CA ILE A 14 -18.30 31.42 4.12
C ILE A 14 -17.14 31.07 3.18
N CYS A 15 -16.23 32.01 2.93
CA CYS A 15 -15.06 31.77 2.09
C CYS A 15 -14.12 30.72 2.68
N LEU A 16 -13.92 30.71 4.00
CA LEU A 16 -13.14 29.68 4.69
C LEU A 16 -13.80 28.30 4.61
N LYS A 17 -15.13 28.22 4.76
CA LYS A 17 -15.89 26.94 4.69
C LYS A 17 -15.85 26.28 3.31
N TYR A 18 -15.85 27.08 2.25
CA TYR A 18 -15.79 26.60 0.86
C TYR A 18 -14.37 26.68 0.26
N ARG A 19 -13.38 27.11 1.04
CA ARG A 19 -11.97 27.08 0.63
C ARG A 19 -11.59 25.63 0.41
N LYS A 20 -11.20 25.28 -0.82
CA LYS A 20 -10.60 23.98 -1.09
C LYS A 20 -9.28 23.91 -0.33
N THR A 21 -9.27 23.28 0.84
CA THR A 21 -8.05 22.90 1.55
C THR A 21 -7.41 21.73 0.80
N ASN A 22 -6.87 22.01 -0.39
CA ASN A 22 -6.00 21.10 -1.13
C ASN A 22 -4.55 21.44 -0.82
N THR A 23 -4.21 21.58 0.46
CA THR A 23 -2.82 21.36 0.83
C THR A 23 -2.64 19.85 0.73
N LYS A 24 -2.28 19.37 -0.46
CA LYS A 24 -1.70 18.03 -0.56
C LYS A 24 -0.57 18.03 0.46
N GLU A 25 -0.66 17.18 1.47
CA GLU A 25 0.43 17.01 2.42
C GLU A 25 1.73 16.83 1.62
N PRO A 26 2.85 17.43 2.06
CA PRO A 26 4.12 17.25 1.40
C PRO A 26 4.33 15.76 1.17
N LEU A 27 4.76 15.40 -0.04
CA LEU A 27 5.09 14.03 -0.37
C LEU A 27 6.14 13.55 0.63
N GLU A 28 5.75 12.76 1.61
CA GLU A 28 6.73 12.02 2.40
C GLU A 28 7.31 10.96 1.49
N CYS A 29 8.48 11.28 0.92
CA CYS A 29 9.34 10.28 0.31
C CYS A 29 9.65 9.27 1.40
N SER A 30 9.01 8.10 1.33
CA SER A 30 9.40 6.99 2.18
C SER A 30 10.84 6.63 1.85
N ASP A 31 11.64 6.38 2.89
CA ASP A 31 13.04 5.99 2.72
C ASP A 31 13.14 4.82 1.76
N VAL A 32 14.04 4.95 0.78
CA VAL A 32 14.33 3.88 -0.16
C VAL A 32 15.06 2.78 0.61
N PRO A 33 14.64 1.51 0.50
CA PRO A 33 15.32 0.43 1.19
C PRO A 33 16.79 0.34 0.79
N GLU A 34 17.65 -0.21 1.64
CA GLU A 34 19.09 -0.32 1.37
C GLU A 34 19.44 -1.55 0.53
N LYS A 35 18.60 -2.59 0.59
CA LYS A 35 18.82 -3.88 -0.07
C LYS A 35 17.54 -4.43 -0.73
N PRO A 36 17.68 -5.28 -1.77
CA PRO A 36 16.56 -5.99 -2.36
C PRO A 36 15.78 -6.76 -1.28
N TRP A 37 14.46 -6.78 -1.43
CA TRP A 37 13.58 -7.60 -0.60
C TRP A 37 13.54 -7.23 0.89
N GLN A 38 14.06 -6.05 1.27
CA GLN A 38 13.97 -5.56 2.65
C GLN A 38 12.55 -5.08 2.98
N VAL A 39 11.96 -4.31 2.06
CA VAL A 39 10.61 -3.75 2.18
C VAL A 39 9.77 -4.22 1.00
N VAL A 40 8.70 -4.94 1.30
CA VAL A 40 7.82 -5.53 0.29
C VAL A 40 6.41 -4.97 0.45
N GLY A 41 5.84 -4.45 -0.64
CA GLY A 41 4.43 -4.10 -0.70
C GLY A 41 3.61 -5.28 -1.13
N THR A 42 2.43 -5.43 -0.56
CA THR A 42 1.46 -6.46 -0.92
C THR A 42 0.07 -5.86 -1.10
N ASP A 43 -0.65 -6.39 -2.08
CA ASP A 43 -2.04 -6.02 -2.33
C ASP A 43 -2.79 -7.17 -3.01
N LEU A 44 -4.11 -7.17 -2.87
CA LEU A 44 -5.00 -8.19 -3.42
C LEU A 44 -5.76 -7.60 -4.60
N PHE A 45 -5.83 -8.36 -5.69
CA PHE A 45 -6.64 -7.95 -6.83
C PHE A 45 -7.39 -9.10 -7.48
N TYR A 46 -8.58 -8.78 -7.97
CA TYR A 46 -9.39 -9.68 -8.79
C TYR A 46 -9.17 -9.39 -10.28
N PHE A 47 -8.95 -10.44 -11.06
CA PHE A 47 -8.79 -10.36 -12.50
C PHE A 47 -9.25 -11.65 -13.20
N GLN A 48 -10.04 -11.52 -14.27
CA GLN A 48 -10.52 -12.64 -15.10
C GLN A 48 -11.07 -13.85 -14.30
N GLY A 49 -11.94 -13.62 -13.32
CA GLY A 49 -12.54 -14.72 -12.56
C GLY A 49 -11.73 -15.19 -11.36
N LYS A 50 -10.49 -14.71 -11.18
CA LYS A 50 -9.53 -15.23 -10.21
C LYS A 50 -9.00 -14.14 -9.29
N ASN A 51 -8.62 -14.55 -8.07
CA ASN A 51 -7.99 -13.67 -7.09
C ASN A 51 -6.47 -13.84 -7.15
N TYR A 52 -5.75 -12.75 -6.95
CA TYR A 52 -4.29 -12.73 -6.97
C TYR A 52 -3.77 -11.91 -5.79
N VAL A 53 -2.64 -12.35 -5.26
CA VAL A 53 -1.79 -11.58 -4.34
C VAL A 53 -0.64 -11.02 -5.15
N MET A 54 -0.46 -9.70 -5.17
CA MET A 54 0.72 -9.06 -5.74
C MET A 54 1.71 -8.74 -4.63
N LEU A 55 2.99 -8.99 -4.87
CA LEU A 55 4.12 -8.55 -4.05
C LEU A 55 5.03 -7.67 -4.92
N VAL A 56 5.48 -6.55 -4.36
CA VAL A 56 6.40 -5.63 -5.04
C VAL A 56 7.56 -5.30 -4.11
N ASP A 57 8.78 -5.51 -4.59
CA ASP A 57 9.99 -5.07 -3.91
C ASP A 57 10.17 -3.56 -4.06
N TYR A 58 10.28 -2.83 -2.95
CA TYR A 58 10.49 -1.38 -2.99
C TYR A 58 11.88 -0.98 -3.47
N PHE A 59 12.87 -1.86 -3.37
CA PHE A 59 14.22 -1.58 -3.85
C PHE A 59 14.31 -1.74 -5.37
N SER A 60 14.15 -2.96 -5.87
CA SER A 60 14.33 -3.29 -7.30
C SER A 60 13.13 -2.96 -8.18
N LYS A 61 11.97 -2.65 -7.59
CA LYS A 61 10.67 -2.54 -8.28
C LYS A 61 10.23 -3.84 -8.94
N PHE A 62 10.83 -4.96 -8.56
CA PHE A 62 10.44 -6.28 -9.04
C PHE A 62 9.03 -6.62 -8.56
N VAL A 63 8.21 -7.12 -9.47
CA VAL A 63 6.81 -7.46 -9.20
C VAL A 63 6.60 -8.94 -9.40
N GLU A 64 5.92 -9.52 -8.44
CA GLU A 64 5.47 -10.89 -8.51
C GLU A 64 4.01 -10.98 -8.10
N PHE A 65 3.24 -11.87 -8.74
CA PHE A 65 1.87 -12.12 -8.32
C PHE A 65 1.54 -13.61 -8.38
N VAL A 66 0.76 -14.06 -7.41
CA VAL A 66 0.39 -15.47 -7.22
C VAL A 66 -1.13 -15.57 -7.21
N MET A 67 -1.67 -16.51 -7.97
CA MET A 67 -3.09 -16.80 -7.99
C MET A 67 -3.50 -17.54 -6.71
N ILE A 68 -4.59 -17.08 -6.08
CA ILE A 68 -5.19 -17.76 -4.92
C ILE A 68 -6.60 -18.26 -5.26
N PRO A 69 -6.96 -19.49 -4.86
CA PRO A 69 -8.25 -20.09 -5.21
C PRO A 69 -9.41 -19.44 -4.46
N LYS A 70 -9.19 -18.99 -3.21
CA LYS A 70 -10.17 -18.29 -2.38
C LYS A 70 -9.50 -17.13 -1.65
N LEU A 71 -10.24 -16.03 -1.51
CA LEU A 71 -9.80 -14.81 -0.85
C LEU A 71 -9.89 -14.95 0.69
N THR A 72 -8.99 -15.73 1.27
CA THR A 72 -8.89 -15.96 2.72
C THR A 72 -7.49 -15.63 3.22
N SER A 73 -7.37 -15.18 4.47
CA SER A 73 -6.06 -14.84 5.07
C SER A 73 -5.07 -16.00 4.98
N LEU A 74 -5.53 -17.23 5.24
CA LEU A 74 -4.67 -18.42 5.15
C LEU A 74 -4.08 -18.64 3.75
N ASN A 75 -4.88 -18.46 2.70
CA ASN A 75 -4.39 -18.60 1.32
C ASN A 75 -3.43 -17.46 0.96
N THR A 76 -3.71 -16.24 1.43
CA THR A 76 -2.82 -15.09 1.27
C THR A 76 -1.47 -15.35 1.96
N ILE A 77 -1.48 -15.84 3.20
CA ILE A 77 -0.27 -16.21 3.95
C ILE A 77 0.53 -17.29 3.20
N ASN A 78 -0.14 -18.34 2.71
CA ASN A 78 0.54 -19.43 1.98
C ASN A 78 1.19 -18.93 0.67
N ALA A 79 0.50 -18.06 -0.06
CA ALA A 79 1.06 -17.43 -1.26
C ALA A 79 2.29 -16.57 -0.94
N ILE A 80 2.22 -15.78 0.14
CA ILE A 80 3.32 -14.95 0.62
C ILE A 80 4.50 -15.80 1.09
N LYS A 81 4.27 -16.87 1.87
CA LYS A 81 5.32 -17.81 2.30
C LYS A 81 6.03 -18.48 1.13
N SER A 82 5.30 -18.87 0.09
CA SER A 82 5.88 -19.43 -1.14
C SER A 82 6.78 -18.41 -1.87
N ASN A 83 6.42 -17.13 -1.79
CA ASN A 83 7.24 -16.06 -2.32
C ASN A 83 8.53 -15.86 -1.49
N PHE A 84 8.41 -15.84 -0.15
CA PHE A 84 9.57 -15.69 0.75
C PHE A 84 10.56 -16.85 0.66
N SER A 85 10.07 -18.04 0.31
CA SER A 85 10.93 -19.21 0.08
C SER A 85 11.90 -19.02 -1.10
N ARG A 86 11.64 -18.06 -2.00
CA ARG A 86 12.44 -17.83 -3.22
C ARG A 86 13.35 -16.61 -3.12
N HIS A 87 12.89 -15.54 -2.48
CA HIS A 87 13.63 -14.28 -2.40
C HIS A 87 14.22 -13.99 -1.02
N GLY A 88 13.75 -14.71 0.01
CA GLY A 88 14.08 -14.47 1.41
C GLY A 88 12.91 -13.86 2.19
N ILE A 89 13.12 -13.69 3.49
CA ILE A 89 12.13 -13.10 4.40
C ILE A 89 12.38 -11.59 4.47
N PRO A 90 11.38 -10.74 4.17
CA PRO A 90 11.52 -9.30 4.28
C PRO A 90 11.52 -8.84 5.74
N GLU A 91 12.07 -7.67 5.99
CA GLU A 91 12.01 -7.02 7.30
C GLU A 91 10.66 -6.32 7.49
N ILE A 92 10.13 -5.71 6.43
CA ILE A 92 8.91 -4.91 6.47
C ILE A 92 7.96 -5.35 5.34
N ILE A 93 6.71 -5.60 5.71
CA ILE A 93 5.60 -5.73 4.76
C ILE A 93 4.71 -4.51 4.85
N ARG A 94 4.38 -3.93 3.69
CA ARG A 94 3.40 -2.87 3.54
C ARG A 94 2.15 -3.43 2.86
N SER A 95 0.98 -3.21 3.43
CA SER A 95 -0.28 -3.59 2.80
C SER A 95 -1.34 -2.50 2.90
N ASP A 96 -2.47 -2.69 2.25
CA ASP A 96 -3.67 -1.94 2.55
C ASP A 96 -4.32 -2.43 3.87
N GLY A 97 -5.37 -1.75 4.30
CA GLY A 97 -6.18 -2.12 5.46
C GLY A 97 -7.16 -3.26 5.21
N GLY A 98 -6.94 -4.10 4.19
CA GLY A 98 -7.82 -5.22 3.85
C GLY A 98 -7.96 -6.22 5.00
N THR A 99 -9.11 -6.89 5.07
CA THR A 99 -9.42 -7.85 6.15
C THR A 99 -8.47 -9.04 6.16
N GLN A 100 -7.90 -9.40 5.02
CA GLN A 100 -6.94 -10.49 4.86
C GLN A 100 -5.56 -10.16 5.44
N PHE A 101 -5.21 -8.88 5.51
CA PHE A 101 -3.95 -8.39 6.08
C PHE A 101 -4.10 -7.91 7.53
N THR A 102 -5.33 -7.68 7.99
CA THR A 102 -5.61 -7.25 9.37
C THR A 102 -6.18 -8.37 10.25
N SER A 103 -6.31 -9.59 9.72
CA SER A 103 -6.81 -10.73 10.49
C SER A 103 -5.80 -11.21 11.54
N GLU A 104 -6.29 -11.85 12.59
CA GLU A 104 -5.47 -12.36 13.70
C GLU A 104 -4.43 -13.37 13.19
N GLU A 105 -4.80 -14.23 12.24
CA GLU A 105 -3.89 -15.21 11.64
C GLU A 105 -2.74 -14.55 10.88
N PHE A 106 -3.00 -13.44 10.19
CA PHE A 106 -1.97 -12.69 9.48
C PHE A 106 -1.03 -12.00 10.46
N GLN A 107 -1.56 -11.34 11.48
CA GLN A 107 -0.75 -10.72 12.53
C GLN A 107 0.10 -11.73 13.29
N HIS A 108 -0.45 -12.91 13.59
CA HIS A 108 0.29 -13.99 14.24
C HIS A 108 1.45 -14.46 13.36
N PHE A 109 1.19 -14.69 12.07
CA PHE A 109 2.21 -15.08 11.09
C PHE A 109 3.38 -14.08 11.05
N LEU A 110 3.08 -12.77 10.95
CA LEU A 110 4.11 -11.73 10.90
C LEU A 110 4.94 -11.70 12.19
N LYS A 111 4.28 -11.84 13.34
CA LYS A 111 4.94 -11.87 14.65
C LYS A 111 5.88 -13.07 14.79
N GLU A 112 5.43 -14.25 14.37
CA GLU A 112 6.24 -15.47 14.38
C GLU A 112 7.48 -15.34 13.48
N TRP A 113 7.38 -14.62 12.37
CA TRP A 113 8.45 -14.44 11.39
C TRP A 113 9.27 -13.17 11.62
N HIS A 114 8.98 -12.42 12.68
CA HIS A 114 9.62 -11.16 13.04
C HIS A 114 9.59 -10.12 11.93
N ILE A 115 8.46 -10.05 11.23
CA ILE A 115 8.22 -9.10 10.13
C ILE A 115 7.40 -7.94 10.68
N GLU A 116 7.87 -6.71 10.43
CA GLU A 116 7.11 -5.51 10.74
C GLU A 116 6.01 -5.29 9.70
N HIS A 117 4.80 -4.97 10.15
CA HIS A 117 3.66 -4.72 9.27
C HIS A 117 3.21 -3.29 9.35
N ILE A 118 3.33 -2.60 8.21
CA ILE A 118 2.88 -1.22 8.04
C ILE A 118 1.61 -1.24 7.20
N VAL A 119 0.49 -0.88 7.83
CA VAL A 119 -0.79 -0.74 7.16
C VAL A 119 -0.91 0.68 6.60
N SER A 120 -1.17 0.77 5.30
CA SER A 120 -1.35 2.03 4.60
C SER A 120 -2.69 2.65 5.02
N SER A 121 -2.66 3.86 5.58
CA SER A 121 -3.89 4.57 5.95
C SER A 121 -4.60 5.13 4.71
N PRO A 122 -5.92 5.45 4.79
CA PRO A 122 -6.64 6.12 3.71
C PRO A 122 -6.03 7.48 3.32
N THR A 123 -5.39 8.16 4.28
CA THR A 123 -4.71 9.44 4.08
C THR A 123 -3.32 9.29 3.46
N ASN A 124 -2.67 8.13 3.65
CA ASN A 124 -1.35 7.82 3.12
C ASN A 124 -1.40 6.69 2.07
N ALA A 125 -2.47 6.65 1.26
CA ALA A 125 -2.65 5.66 0.17
C ALA A 125 -1.48 5.65 -0.83
N GLN A 126 -0.70 6.73 -0.88
CA GLN A 126 0.52 6.79 -1.70
C GLN A 126 1.59 5.79 -1.27
N SER A 127 1.63 5.41 0.01
CA SER A 127 2.60 4.43 0.53
C SER A 127 2.46 3.06 -0.14
N ASN A 128 1.24 2.61 -0.48
CA ASN A 128 0.99 1.40 -1.28
C ASN A 128 0.75 1.68 -2.78
N GLY A 129 0.73 2.95 -3.19
CA GLY A 129 0.39 3.35 -4.56
C GLY A 129 1.31 2.76 -5.64
N MET A 130 2.50 2.27 -5.28
CA MET A 130 3.35 1.53 -6.20
C MET A 130 2.74 0.17 -6.58
N VAL A 131 2.18 -0.56 -5.62
CA VAL A 131 1.53 -1.86 -5.87
C VAL A 131 0.27 -1.65 -6.71
N GLU A 132 -0.56 -0.66 -6.35
CA GLU A 132 -1.77 -0.32 -7.10
C GLU A 132 -1.49 0.01 -8.57
N ARG A 133 -0.43 0.78 -8.85
CA ARG A 133 -0.01 1.11 -10.22
C ARG A 133 0.41 -0.14 -11.01
N HIS A 134 1.08 -1.08 -10.35
CA HIS A 134 1.45 -2.34 -11.00
C HIS A 134 0.23 -3.21 -11.27
N ILE A 135 -0.74 -3.28 -10.35
CA ILE A 135 -2.03 -3.95 -10.60
C ILE A 135 -2.72 -3.36 -11.82
N GLN A 136 -2.82 -2.03 -11.92
CA GLN A 136 -3.42 -1.38 -13.09
C GLN A 136 -2.67 -1.72 -14.38
N THR A 137 -1.35 -1.84 -14.32
CA THR A 137 -0.52 -2.21 -15.48
C THR A 137 -0.76 -3.65 -15.91
N VAL A 138 -0.81 -4.59 -14.96
CA VAL A 138 -1.11 -6.01 -15.21
C VAL A 138 -2.49 -6.15 -15.84
N LYS A 139 -3.51 -5.50 -15.27
CA LYS A 139 -4.89 -5.55 -15.79
C LYS A 139 -5.07 -4.95 -17.19
N LYS A 140 -4.16 -4.07 -17.62
CA LYS A 140 -4.19 -3.45 -18.96
C LYS A 140 -3.45 -4.26 -20.02
N LYS A 141 -2.45 -5.06 -19.61
CA LYS A 141 -1.55 -5.79 -20.51
C LYS A 141 -1.92 -7.27 -20.65
N CYS A 142 -2.72 -7.82 -19.74
CA CYS A 142 -3.28 -9.16 -19.79
C CYS A 142 -4.76 -9.13 -20.18
#